data_AF-A0AAD5NTQ5-F1
#
_entry.id   AF-A0AAD5NTQ5-F1
#
_cell.length_a   1.000
_cell.length_b   1.000
_cell.length_c   1.000
_cell.angle_alpha   90.00
_cell.angle_beta   90.00
_cell.angle_gamma   90.00
#
_symmetry.space_group_name_H-M   'P 1'
#
loop_
_entity.id
_entity.type
_entity.pdbx_description
1 polymer ?
#
loop_
_entity_poly.entity_id
_entity_poly.type
_entity_poly.pdbx_seq_one_letter_code
_entity_poly.pdbx_strand_id
1 'polypeptide(L)'
;MTNINNLDDSNIYKSRRNCIKQWFFQDSNELDPDFKNNMLVVATLIVAVTFQTGINPPGGAWQETKEGHQAGRAILSSLHHHVPYNLFLILNTLAFSMSTQIVLMLVYNRRLYFEVVVATISMVATYGMAIWSLSPKNDVKLSYVCLAALFPYLWRLSYQTFKTFIMNKTAK
;
A
#
# COMPACT_ATOMS: atom_id res chain seq x y z
N MET A 1 8.94 23.75 38.81
CA MET A 1 8.63 24.65 37.69
C MET A 1 8.51 23.82 36.42
N THR A 2 7.30 23.37 36.07
CA THR A 2 7.05 22.67 34.80
C THR A 2 7.03 23.70 33.66
N ASN A 3 7.88 23.46 32.67
CA ASN A 3 8.14 24.34 31.54
C ASN A 3 6.89 24.49 30.66
N ILE A 4 6.29 25.68 30.68
CA ILE A 4 5.08 26.08 29.94
C ILE A 4 5.18 25.80 28.43
N ASN A 5 6.38 25.80 27.86
CA ASN A 5 6.60 25.51 26.44
C ASN A 5 6.29 24.03 26.10
N ASN A 6 6.56 23.10 27.02
CA ASN A 6 6.27 21.67 26.80
C ASN A 6 4.76 21.37 26.83
N LEU A 7 3.98 22.14 27.59
CA LEU A 7 2.54 21.98 27.68
C LEU A 7 1.84 22.48 26.40
N ASP A 8 2.28 23.63 25.87
CA ASP A 8 1.73 24.19 24.63
C ASP A 8 2.06 23.30 23.42
N ASP A 9 3.32 22.89 23.28
CA ASP A 9 3.75 21.94 22.25
C ASP A 9 2.92 20.65 22.31
N SER A 10 2.77 20.05 23.49
CA SER A 10 2.01 18.80 23.65
C SER A 10 0.53 18.94 23.22
N ASN A 11 -0.09 20.08 23.50
CA ASN A 11 -1.47 20.37 23.11
C ASN A 11 -1.58 20.64 21.60
N ILE A 12 -0.62 21.33 21.00
CA ILE A 12 -0.55 21.54 19.54
C ILE A 12 -0.37 20.20 18.82
N TYR A 13 0.53 19.33 19.30
CA TYR A 13 0.72 17.98 18.72
C TYR A 13 -0.52 17.09 18.90
N LYS A 14 -1.22 17.20 20.04
CA LYS A 14 -2.46 16.45 20.31
C LYS A 14 -3.63 16.95 19.45
N SER A 15 -3.79 18.27 19.34
CA SER A 15 -4.81 18.94 18.52
C SER A 15 -4.60 18.67 17.02
N ARG A 16 -3.37 18.82 16.52
CA ARG A 16 -3.03 18.45 15.14
C ARG A 16 -3.27 16.97 14.86
N ARG A 17 -2.87 16.06 15.75
CA ARG A 17 -3.16 14.62 15.58
C ARG A 17 -4.66 14.34 15.53
N ASN A 18 -5.45 14.99 16.38
CA ASN A 18 -6.89 14.79 16.40
C ASN A 18 -7.57 15.38 15.15
N CYS A 19 -7.15 16.55 14.68
CA CYS A 19 -7.68 17.17 13.45
C CYS A 19 -7.30 16.37 12.19
N ILE A 20 -6.06 15.86 12.14
CA ILE A 20 -5.60 14.97 11.06
C ILE A 20 -6.45 13.70 11.05
N LYS A 21 -6.58 13.02 12.20
CA LYS A 21 -7.46 11.85 12.32
C LYS A 21 -8.86 12.20 11.82
N GLN A 22 -9.44 13.28 12.34
CA GLN A 22 -10.78 13.69 11.97
C GLN A 22 -10.94 13.84 10.45
N TRP A 23 -10.05 14.53 9.76
CA TRP A 23 -10.13 14.67 8.30
C TRP A 23 -9.90 13.38 7.50
N PHE A 24 -9.04 12.47 7.96
CA PHE A 24 -8.84 11.17 7.29
C PHE A 24 -10.06 10.28 7.40
N PHE A 25 -10.80 10.41 8.50
CA PHE A 25 -11.94 9.55 8.80
C PHE A 25 -13.28 10.23 8.52
N GLN A 26 -13.31 11.55 8.35
CA GLN A 26 -14.51 12.33 8.02
C GLN A 26 -15.13 11.81 6.72
N ASP A 27 -14.35 11.70 5.65
CA ASP A 27 -14.79 11.18 4.35
C ASP A 27 -15.33 9.74 4.46
N SER A 28 -14.67 8.90 5.27
CA SER A 28 -15.12 7.53 5.50
C SER A 28 -16.32 7.41 6.45
N ASN A 29 -16.58 8.40 7.32
CA ASN A 29 -17.64 8.36 8.32
C ASN A 29 -18.94 9.01 7.83
N GLU A 30 -18.84 9.91 6.85
CA GLU A 30 -19.98 10.46 6.11
C GLU A 30 -20.53 9.49 5.07
N LEU A 31 -19.76 8.44 4.74
CA LEU A 31 -20.14 7.40 3.81
C LEU A 31 -21.21 6.47 4.42
N ASP A 32 -22.25 6.17 3.64
CA ASP A 32 -23.35 5.31 4.07
C ASP A 32 -22.82 3.94 4.59
N PRO A 33 -23.32 3.43 5.74
CA PRO A 33 -22.82 2.17 6.32
C PRO A 33 -22.86 0.98 5.34
N ASP A 34 -23.89 0.90 4.50
CA ASP A 34 -24.03 -0.18 3.53
C ASP A 34 -23.02 0.00 2.39
N PHE A 35 -22.83 1.24 1.93
CA PHE A 35 -21.80 1.54 0.94
C PHE A 35 -20.38 1.24 1.47
N LYS A 36 -20.08 1.58 2.73
CA LYS A 36 -18.80 1.23 3.38
C LYS A 36 -18.57 -0.26 3.42
N ASN A 37 -19.59 -1.04 3.80
CA ASN A 37 -19.48 -2.49 3.87
C ASN A 37 -19.23 -3.10 2.47
N ASN A 38 -19.99 -2.64 1.46
CA ASN A 38 -19.81 -3.07 0.08
C ASN A 38 -18.42 -2.73 -0.45
N MET A 39 -17.93 -1.52 -0.19
CA MET A 39 -16.61 -1.07 -0.61
C MET A 39 -15.49 -1.82 0.11
N LEU A 40 -15.67 -2.21 1.38
CA LEU A 40 -14.73 -3.05 2.11
C LEU A 40 -14.61 -4.44 1.46
N VAL A 41 -15.74 -5.04 1.06
CA VAL A 41 -15.76 -6.33 0.36
C VAL A 41 -15.07 -6.20 -1.01
N VAL A 42 -15.41 -5.18 -1.80
CA VAL A 42 -14.77 -4.95 -3.10
C VAL A 42 -13.25 -4.73 -2.95
N ALA A 43 -12.82 -3.92 -1.97
CA ALA A 43 -11.41 -3.66 -1.73
C ALA A 43 -10.66 -4.93 -1.31
N THR A 44 -11.21 -5.74 -0.41
CA THR A 44 -10.61 -7.01 0.00
C THR A 44 -10.55 -8.04 -1.13
N LEU A 45 -11.55 -8.07 -2.01
CA LEU A 45 -11.52 -8.89 -3.23
C LEU A 45 -10.39 -8.47 -4.18
N ILE A 46 -10.22 -7.16 -4.43
CA ILE A 46 -9.12 -6.67 -5.26
C ILE A 46 -7.76 -7.01 -4.63
N VAL A 47 -7.61 -6.86 -3.31
CA VAL A 47 -6.41 -7.29 -2.58
C VAL A 47 -6.12 -8.78 -2.80
N ALA A 48 -7.14 -9.64 -2.68
CA ALA A 48 -6.97 -11.08 -2.88
C ALA A 48 -6.57 -11.42 -4.32
N VAL A 49 -7.26 -10.85 -5.32
CA VAL A 49 -6.96 -11.09 -6.74
C VAL A 49 -5.56 -10.61 -7.11
N THR A 50 -5.17 -9.42 -6.67
CA THR A 50 -3.84 -8.86 -6.96
C THR A 50 -2.72 -9.63 -6.27
N PHE A 51 -2.94 -10.13 -5.05
CA PHE A 51 -2.01 -11.02 -4.36
C PHE A 51 -1.83 -12.33 -5.13
N GLN A 52 -2.92 -13.00 -5.49
CA GLN A 52 -2.89 -14.27 -6.26
C GLN A 52 -2.16 -14.11 -7.59
N THR A 53 -2.44 -13.04 -8.32
CA THR A 53 -1.82 -12.80 -9.64
C THR A 53 -0.38 -12.31 -9.53
N GLY A 54 0.01 -11.71 -8.40
CA GLY A 54 1.39 -11.29 -8.16
C GLY A 54 2.32 -12.47 -7.81
N ILE A 55 1.83 -13.45 -7.05
CA ILE A 55 2.61 -14.65 -6.70
C ILE A 55 2.58 -15.71 -7.81
N ASN A 56 1.54 -15.73 -8.63
CA ASN A 56 1.39 -16.62 -9.78
C ASN A 56 1.35 -15.78 -11.07
N PRO A 57 2.51 -15.36 -11.60
CA PRO A 57 2.55 -14.52 -12.78
C PRO A 57 1.94 -15.24 -13.99
N PRO A 58 1.28 -14.51 -14.91
CA PRO A 58 0.71 -15.09 -16.12
C PRO A 58 1.82 -15.76 -16.94
N GLY A 59 1.62 -17.03 -17.30
CA GLY A 59 2.63 -17.88 -17.93
C GLY A 59 3.38 -18.81 -16.97
N GLY A 60 3.19 -18.67 -15.65
CA GLY A 60 3.79 -19.55 -14.65
C GLY A 60 5.26 -19.26 -14.34
N ALA A 61 5.83 -20.08 -13.46
CA ALA A 61 7.24 -20.06 -13.12
C ALA A 61 7.92 -21.32 -13.68
N TRP A 62 9.20 -21.19 -14.05
CA TRP A 62 10.02 -22.33 -14.45
C TRP A 62 10.11 -23.32 -13.29
N GLN A 63 9.84 -24.60 -13.56
CA GLN A 63 9.91 -25.67 -12.57
C GLN A 63 11.29 -26.35 -12.53
N GLU A 64 12.03 -26.30 -13.63
CA GLU A 64 13.36 -26.92 -13.76
C GLU A 64 14.44 -25.87 -14.07
N THR A 65 15.67 -26.11 -13.60
CA THR A 65 16.84 -25.30 -13.96
C THR A 65 17.53 -25.94 -15.17
N LYS A 66 17.19 -25.51 -16.38
CA LYS A 66 17.79 -25.98 -17.65
C LYS A 66 17.86 -24.83 -18.68
N GLU A 67 18.78 -24.93 -19.63
CA GLU A 67 18.87 -24.09 -20.84
C GLU A 67 18.85 -22.56 -20.62
N GLY A 68 19.52 -22.07 -19.58
CA GLY A 68 19.62 -20.61 -19.32
C GLY A 68 18.46 -20.03 -18.50
N HIS A 69 17.58 -20.88 -17.96
CA HIS A 69 16.51 -20.48 -17.05
C HIS A 69 16.68 -21.15 -15.67
N GLN A 70 16.32 -20.42 -14.61
CA GLN A 70 16.38 -20.90 -13.22
C GLN A 70 14.97 -21.20 -12.71
N ALA A 71 14.82 -22.33 -12.01
CA ALA A 71 13.57 -22.68 -11.35
C ALA A 71 13.11 -21.57 -10.38
N GLY A 72 11.81 -21.31 -10.33
CA GLY A 72 11.20 -20.25 -9.53
C GLY A 72 11.21 -18.86 -10.17
N ARG A 73 11.78 -18.68 -11.38
CA ARG A 73 11.64 -17.43 -12.15
C ARG A 73 10.39 -17.44 -13.02
N ALA A 74 9.75 -16.28 -13.16
CA ALA A 74 8.60 -16.12 -14.05
C ALA A 74 8.99 -16.40 -15.51
N ILE A 75 8.25 -17.27 -16.19
CA ILE A 75 8.48 -17.65 -17.59
C ILE A 75 8.35 -16.42 -18.51
N LEU A 76 7.40 -15.54 -18.20
CA LEU A 76 7.17 -14.31 -18.95
C LEU A 76 8.34 -13.31 -18.83
N SER A 77 9.13 -13.37 -17.76
CA SER A 77 10.31 -12.52 -17.60
C SER A 77 11.50 -13.00 -18.43
N SER A 78 11.56 -14.28 -18.83
CA SER A 78 12.70 -14.84 -19.55
C SER A 78 12.52 -14.83 -21.07
N LEU A 79 11.29 -14.64 -21.56
CA LEU A 79 10.93 -14.72 -22.97
C LEU A 79 11.02 -13.34 -23.66
N HIS A 80 12.18 -12.67 -23.62
CA HIS A 80 12.53 -11.44 -24.38
C HIS A 80 11.60 -10.20 -24.28
N HIS A 81 10.42 -10.31 -23.68
CA HIS A 81 9.37 -9.29 -23.57
C HIS A 81 9.31 -8.72 -22.15
N HIS A 82 10.38 -8.03 -21.72
CA HIS A 82 10.47 -7.44 -20.39
C HIS A 82 9.46 -6.30 -20.15
N VAL A 83 9.08 -5.57 -21.19
CA VAL A 83 8.17 -4.41 -21.10
C VAL A 83 6.75 -4.78 -20.60
N PRO A 84 6.02 -5.74 -21.19
CA PRO A 84 4.68 -6.12 -20.71
C PRO A 84 4.69 -6.75 -19.32
N TYR A 85 5.72 -7.54 -18.98
CA TYR A 85 5.88 -8.10 -17.64
C TYR A 85 6.06 -7.01 -16.58
N ASN A 86 6.91 -6.01 -16.87
CA ASN A 86 7.17 -4.89 -15.97
C ASN A 86 5.93 -4.02 -15.78
N LEU A 87 5.20 -3.73 -16.86
CA LEU A 87 3.96 -2.95 -16.79
C LEU A 87 2.89 -3.68 -15.98
N PHE A 88 2.73 -4.98 -16.21
CA PHE A 88 1.83 -5.83 -15.43
C PHE A 88 2.16 -5.80 -13.94
N LEU A 89 3.43 -6.00 -13.57
CA LEU A 89 3.86 -5.98 -12.16
C LEU A 89 3.65 -4.62 -11.50
N ILE A 90 3.94 -3.51 -12.19
CA ILE A 90 3.74 -2.16 -11.67
C ILE A 90 2.26 -1.89 -11.41
N LEU A 91 1.40 -2.17 -12.40
CA LEU A 91 -0.04 -1.95 -12.27
C LEU A 91 -0.67 -2.84 -11.20
N ASN A 92 -0.27 -4.11 -11.12
CA ASN A 92 -0.77 -5.03 -10.09
C ASN A 92 -0.36 -4.58 -8.68
N THR A 93 0.88 -4.13 -8.53
CA THR A 93 1.40 -3.64 -7.24
C THR A 93 0.74 -2.33 -6.81
N LEU A 94 0.46 -1.43 -7.76
CA LEU A 94 -0.30 -0.21 -7.49
C LEU A 94 -1.73 -0.52 -7.04
N ALA A 95 -2.42 -1.42 -7.75
CA ALA A 95 -3.78 -1.84 -7.39
C ALA A 95 -3.81 -2.46 -5.99
N PHE A 96 -2.91 -3.40 -5.68
CA PHE A 96 -2.77 -4.01 -4.35
C PHE A 96 -2.53 -2.95 -3.26
N SER A 97 -1.62 -2.00 -3.50
CA SER A 97 -1.25 -0.99 -2.51
C SER A 97 -2.35 0.05 -2.29
N MET A 98 -3.12 0.40 -3.33
CA MET A 98 -4.29 1.27 -3.18
C MET A 98 -5.43 0.55 -2.44
N SER A 99 -5.72 -0.70 -2.79
CA SER A 99 -6.81 -1.45 -2.16
C SER A 99 -6.53 -1.78 -0.70
N THR A 100 -5.30 -2.17 -0.33
CA THR A 100 -4.92 -2.35 1.08
C THR A 100 -5.06 -1.05 1.87
N GLN A 101 -4.71 0.09 1.28
CA GLN A 101 -4.89 1.39 1.92
C GLN A 101 -6.37 1.73 2.15
N ILE A 102 -7.26 1.42 1.20
CA ILE A 102 -8.72 1.57 1.34
C ILE A 102 -9.23 0.71 2.49
N VAL A 103 -8.85 -0.57 2.56
CA VAL A 103 -9.21 -1.46 3.68
C VAL A 103 -8.80 -0.85 5.02
N LEU A 104 -7.58 -0.33 5.13
CA LEU A 104 -7.09 0.32 6.35
C LEU A 104 -7.86 1.61 6.69
N MET A 105 -8.33 2.38 5.70
CA MET A 105 -9.21 3.53 5.95
C MET A 105 -10.57 3.09 6.50
N LEU A 106 -11.19 2.08 5.87
CA LEU A 106 -12.57 1.66 6.17
C LEU A 106 -12.69 0.93 7.52
N VAL A 107 -11.66 0.18 7.91
CA VAL A 107 -11.63 -0.57 9.19
C VAL A 107 -11.18 0.32 10.37
N TYR A 108 -10.79 1.56 10.11
CA TYR A 108 -10.34 2.47 11.14
C TYR A 108 -11.38 2.65 12.25
N ASN A 109 -10.91 2.74 13.50
CA ASN A 109 -11.73 2.91 14.70
C ASN A 109 -12.60 1.69 15.09
N ARG A 110 -12.37 0.52 14.49
CA ARG A 110 -12.97 -0.76 14.92
C ARG A 110 -12.02 -1.52 15.85
N ARG A 111 -12.56 -2.37 16.74
CA ARG A 111 -11.77 -3.19 17.67
C ARG A 111 -10.73 -4.07 16.94
N LEU A 112 -11.04 -4.49 15.71
CA LEU A 112 -10.18 -5.32 14.86
C LEU A 112 -9.12 -4.54 14.07
N TYR A 113 -9.04 -3.21 14.22
CA TYR A 113 -8.12 -2.39 13.43
C TYR A 113 -6.66 -2.79 13.58
N PHE A 114 -6.20 -3.03 14.81
CA PHE A 114 -4.81 -3.46 15.05
C PHE A 114 -4.49 -4.81 14.40
N GLU A 115 -5.44 -5.74 14.46
CA GLU A 115 -5.30 -7.07 13.87
C GLU A 115 -5.22 -6.99 12.34
N VAL A 116 -6.10 -6.20 11.71
CA VAL A 116 -6.09 -5.95 10.26
C VAL A 116 -4.82 -5.21 9.82
N VAL A 117 -4.29 -4.28 10.64
CA VAL A 117 -3.02 -3.61 10.36
C VAL A 117 -1.86 -4.62 10.38
N VAL A 118 -1.76 -5.45 11.41
CA VAL A 118 -0.69 -6.46 11.51
C VAL A 118 -0.80 -7.47 10.35
N ALA A 119 -2.00 -7.94 10.03
CA ALA A 119 -2.23 -8.82 8.89
C ALA A 119 -1.83 -8.16 7.57
N THR A 120 -2.19 -6.89 7.37
CA THR A 120 -1.87 -6.15 6.14
C THR A 120 -0.36 -5.91 6.01
N ILE A 121 0.33 -5.55 7.09
CA ILE A 121 1.79 -5.39 7.10
C ILE A 121 2.47 -6.71 6.74
N SER A 122 2.06 -7.81 7.37
CA SER A 122 2.58 -9.15 7.07
C SER A 122 2.34 -9.51 5.60
N MET A 123 1.15 -9.24 5.07
CA MET A 123 0.79 -9.57 3.69
C MET A 123 1.59 -8.73 2.67
N VAL A 124 1.77 -7.43 2.91
CA VAL A 124 2.61 -6.56 2.07
C VAL A 124 4.06 -7.04 2.07
N ALA A 125 4.58 -7.46 3.23
CA ALA A 125 5.92 -8.03 3.33
C ALA A 125 6.05 -9.33 2.51
N THR A 126 5.10 -10.25 2.65
CA THR A 126 5.07 -11.51 1.87
C THR A 126 4.97 -11.26 0.37
N TYR A 127 4.15 -10.30 -0.06
CA TYR A 127 4.03 -9.91 -1.46
C TYR A 127 5.36 -9.36 -2.02
N GLY A 128 6.03 -8.49 -1.26
CA GLY A 128 7.35 -7.96 -1.64
C GLY A 128 8.42 -9.05 -1.74
N MET A 129 8.45 -9.99 -0.79
CA MET A 129 9.37 -11.15 -0.83
C MET A 129 9.09 -12.07 -2.03
N ALA A 130 7.81 -12.32 -2.35
CA ALA A 130 7.43 -13.13 -3.50
C ALA A 130 7.92 -12.50 -4.81
N ILE A 131 7.69 -11.20 -5.01
CA ILE A 131 8.18 -10.51 -6.22
C ILE A 131 9.71 -10.55 -6.29
N TRP A 132 10.40 -10.34 -5.17
CA TRP A 132 11.86 -10.40 -5.13
C TRP A 132 12.39 -11.77 -5.53
N SER A 133 11.72 -12.85 -5.11
CA SER A 133 12.08 -14.21 -5.49
C SER A 133 11.80 -14.52 -6.96
N LEU A 134 10.69 -14.00 -7.50
CA LEU A 134 10.26 -14.28 -8.88
C LEU A 134 11.05 -13.49 -9.93
N SER A 135 11.64 -12.36 -9.53
CA SER A 135 12.31 -11.43 -10.44
C SER A 135 13.80 -11.73 -10.64
N PRO A 136 14.26 -11.88 -11.89
CA PRO A 136 15.68 -12.00 -12.18
C PRO A 136 16.42 -10.69 -11.90
N LYS A 137 17.64 -10.78 -11.31
CA LYS A 137 18.48 -9.65 -10.87
C LYS A 137 18.79 -8.58 -11.93
N ASN A 138 18.52 -8.82 -13.21
CA ASN A 138 18.99 -7.97 -14.32
C ASN A 138 17.91 -7.11 -14.99
N ASP A 139 16.61 -7.41 -14.86
CA ASP A 139 15.58 -6.76 -15.72
C ASP A 139 14.55 -5.90 -14.99
N VAL A 140 14.32 -6.15 -13.70
CA VAL A 140 13.56 -5.23 -12.86
C VAL A 140 14.48 -4.70 -11.78
N LYS A 141 14.73 -3.39 -11.78
CA LYS A 141 15.22 -2.76 -10.56
C LYS A 141 14.07 -2.89 -9.57
N LEU A 142 14.15 -3.86 -8.66
CA LEU A 142 13.25 -4.11 -7.54
C LEU A 142 12.78 -2.79 -6.90
N SER A 143 13.68 -1.80 -6.88
CA SER A 143 13.45 -0.41 -6.55
C SER A 143 12.17 0.20 -7.14
N TYR A 144 11.79 -0.04 -8.41
CA TYR A 144 10.56 0.51 -9.02
C TYR A 144 9.30 -0.14 -8.47
N VAL A 145 9.32 -1.44 -8.19
CA VAL A 145 8.19 -2.12 -7.56
C VAL A 145 8.04 -1.67 -6.11
N CYS A 146 9.16 -1.52 -5.38
CA CYS A 146 9.15 -0.92 -4.05
C CYS A 146 8.66 0.54 -4.08
N LEU A 147 9.06 1.33 -5.08
CA LEU A 147 8.60 2.70 -5.26
C LEU A 147 7.10 2.75 -5.54
N ALA A 148 6.59 1.86 -6.40
CA ALA A 148 5.17 1.73 -6.70
C ALA A 148 4.35 1.27 -5.48
N ALA A 149 4.89 0.35 -4.68
CA ALA A 149 4.26 -0.09 -3.44
C ALA A 149 4.19 1.04 -2.38
N LEU A 150 5.24 1.85 -2.30
CA LEU A 150 5.29 3.00 -1.40
C LEU A 150 4.54 4.22 -1.93
N PHE A 151 4.31 4.31 -3.23
CA PHE A 151 3.67 5.45 -3.89
C PHE A 151 2.35 5.88 -3.24
N PRO A 152 1.35 5.01 -2.99
CA PRO A 152 0.11 5.44 -2.34
C PRO A 152 0.30 5.89 -0.89
N TYR A 153 1.30 5.36 -0.17
CA TYR A 153 1.62 5.81 1.18
C TYR A 153 2.32 7.17 1.17
N LEU A 154 3.26 7.38 0.23
CA LEU A 154 3.96 8.65 0.01
C LEU A 154 3.02 9.73 -0.52
N TRP A 155 2.12 9.39 -1.45
CA TRP A 155 1.06 10.25 -1.96
C TRP A 155 0.13 10.73 -0.83
N ARG A 156 -0.23 9.82 0.07
CA ARG A 156 -1.07 10.17 1.21
C ARG A 156 -0.31 11.03 2.23
N LEU A 157 0.98 10.76 2.47
CA LEU A 157 1.83 11.57 3.33
C LEU A 157 2.11 12.96 2.74
N SER A 158 2.30 13.08 1.43
CA SER A 158 2.52 14.35 0.75
C SER A 158 1.25 15.21 0.75
N TYR A 159 0.09 14.60 0.53
CA TYR A 159 -1.20 15.30 0.67
C TYR A 159 -1.41 15.80 2.11
N GLN A 160 -1.02 15.01 3.12
CA GLN A 160 -1.08 15.38 4.54
C GLN A 160 -0.24 16.60 4.87
N THR A 161 1.01 16.62 4.43
CA THR A 161 1.93 17.72 4.72
C THR A 161 1.54 18.98 3.96
N PHE A 162 1.17 18.85 2.68
CA PHE A 162 0.70 19.96 1.85
C PHE A 162 -0.53 20.64 2.45
N LYS A 163 -1.52 19.86 2.87
CA LYS A 163 -2.74 20.40 3.46
C LYS A 163 -2.50 21.06 4.81
N THR A 164 -1.65 20.47 5.66
CA THR A 164 -1.27 21.07 6.95
C THR A 164 -0.55 22.39 6.74
N PHE A 165 0.30 22.46 5.71
CA PHE A 165 0.98 23.69 5.31
C PHE A 165 0.00 24.77 4.84
N ILE A 166 -0.99 24.41 4.02
CA ILE A 166 -2.04 25.33 3.57
C ILE A 166 -2.88 25.84 4.76
N MET A 167 -3.39 24.97 5.63
CA MET A 167 -4.16 25.38 6.81
C MET A 167 -3.38 26.33 7.73
N ASN A 168 -2.07 26.09 7.89
CA ASN A 168 -1.21 26.96 8.70
C ASN A 168 -0.99 28.35 8.06
N LYS A 169 -1.11 28.45 6.73
CA LYS A 169 -0.97 29.72 6.00
C LYS A 169 -2.26 30.55 6.01
N THR A 170 -3.44 29.91 6.13
CA THR A 170 -4.74 30.60 6.21
C THR A 170 -5.09 31.07 7.62
N ALA A 171 -4.40 30.55 8.65
CA ALA A 171 -4.61 30.93 10.05
C ALA A 171 -3.80 32.16 10.50
N LYS A 172 -3.10 32.83 9.58
CA LYS A 172 -2.25 34.00 9.82
C LYS A 172 -2.72 35.15 8.93
#